data_AF-A0A251VI72-F1
#
_entry.id   AF-A0A251VI72-F1
#
_cell.length_a   1.000
_cell.length_b   1.000
_cell.length_c   1.000
_cell.angle_alpha   90.00
_cell.angle_beta   90.00
_cell.angle_gamma   90.00
#
_symmetry.space_group_name_H-M   'P 1'
#
loop_
_entity.id
_entity.type
_entity.pdbx_description
1 polymer ?
#
loop_
_entity_poly.entity_id
_entity_poly.type
_entity_poly.pdbx_seq_one_letter_code
_entity_poly.pdbx_strand_id
1 'polypeptide(L)'
;MGSLLQRRQGEDYFLIKPDCQRVPGNPSIFFSVFAIFDGHNGISAAIFAKENLLNNILSAIPQGCGREEWLQALPRALVAGFVKTDIEFQQKGEASGTIFTFVVIDGWTISVASVGIQDAY
;
A
#
# COMPACT_ATOMS: atom_id res chain seq x y z
N MET A 1 16.60 -1.38 -33.84
CA MET A 1 17.13 -2.26 -32.77
C MET A 1 16.15 -2.20 -31.62
N GLY A 2 15.30 -3.23 -31.46
CA GLY A 2 14.36 -3.32 -30.34
C GLY A 2 15.05 -3.99 -29.17
N SER A 3 15.30 -3.25 -28.09
CA SER A 3 15.67 -3.87 -26.82
C SER A 3 14.41 -4.48 -26.23
N LEU A 4 14.29 -5.80 -26.31
CA LEU A 4 13.36 -6.55 -25.46
C LEU A 4 13.73 -6.25 -24.01
N LEU A 5 12.83 -5.60 -23.28
CA LEU A 5 12.96 -5.40 -21.84
C LEU A 5 13.21 -6.77 -21.20
N GLN A 6 14.44 -6.98 -20.73
CA GLN A 6 14.77 -8.16 -19.94
C GLN A 6 13.99 -8.03 -18.63
N ARG A 7 12.81 -8.67 -18.58
CA ARG A 7 11.99 -8.74 -17.38
C ARG A 7 12.84 -9.41 -16.29
N ARG A 8 13.26 -8.64 -15.30
CA ARG A 8 13.99 -9.20 -14.15
C ARG A 8 12.98 -10.01 -13.35
N GLN A 9 13.19 -11.32 -13.30
CA GLN A 9 12.33 -12.24 -12.57
C GLN A 9 12.55 -12.02 -11.06
N GLY A 10 11.47 -11.85 -10.29
CA GLY A 10 11.52 -11.74 -8.83
C GLY A 10 11.33 -10.34 -8.23
N GLU A 11 10.86 -9.36 -9.01
CA GLU A 11 10.53 -8.01 -8.52
C GLU A 11 9.05 -7.86 -8.08
N ASP A 12 8.23 -8.90 -8.28
CA ASP A 12 6.82 -8.93 -7.89
C ASP A 12 6.63 -9.42 -6.45
N TYR A 13 5.79 -8.71 -5.69
CA TYR A 13 5.44 -9.06 -4.31
C TYR A 13 3.93 -9.00 -4.09
N PHE A 14 3.48 -9.62 -3.00
CA PHE A 14 2.10 -9.53 -2.56
C PHE A 14 2.00 -9.34 -1.06
N LEU A 15 0.86 -8.82 -0.61
CA LEU A 15 0.47 -8.70 0.78
C LEU A 15 -0.89 -9.35 0.97
N ILE A 16 -1.02 -10.22 1.97
CA ILE A 16 -2.28 -10.81 2.41
C ILE A 16 -2.36 -10.65 3.92
N LYS A 17 -3.32 -9.86 4.40
CA LYS A 17 -3.58 -9.65 5.83
C LYS A 17 -5.09 -9.71 6.09
N PRO A 18 -5.66 -10.91 6.33
CA PRO A 18 -7.11 -11.09 6.44
C PRO A 18 -7.70 -10.54 7.74
N ASP A 19 -6.91 -10.45 8.81
CA ASP A 19 -7.39 -10.17 10.17
C ASP A 19 -6.85 -8.84 10.72
N CYS A 20 -6.91 -7.77 9.94
CA CYS A 20 -6.51 -6.44 10.41
C CYS A 20 -7.56 -5.87 11.37
N GLN A 21 -7.11 -5.16 12.41
CA GLN A 21 -7.99 -4.48 13.37
C GLN A 21 -7.98 -2.97 13.11
N ARG A 22 -9.15 -2.34 13.05
CA ARG A 22 -9.25 -0.87 12.96
C ARG A 22 -8.75 -0.17 14.22
N VAL A 23 -9.08 -0.74 15.38
CA VAL A 23 -8.67 -0.26 16.70
C VAL A 23 -7.96 -1.42 17.40
N PRO A 24 -6.68 -1.26 17.79
CA PRO A 24 -5.95 -2.31 18.50
C PRO A 24 -6.70 -2.75 19.76
N GLY A 25 -6.89 -4.07 19.92
CA GLY A 25 -7.50 -4.64 21.12
C GLY A 25 -9.02 -4.55 21.20
N ASN A 26 -9.70 -4.00 20.19
CA ASN A 26 -11.16 -4.06 20.07
C ASN A 26 -11.55 -5.03 18.93
N PRO A 27 -12.08 -6.23 19.24
CA PRO A 27 -12.47 -7.22 18.23
C PRO A 27 -13.71 -6.83 17.42
N SER A 28 -14.31 -5.66 17.69
CA SER A 28 -15.50 -5.20 16.99
C SER A 28 -15.14 -4.60 15.63
N ILE A 29 -14.94 -5.52 14.69
CA ILE A 29 -14.97 -5.38 13.23
C ILE A 29 -13.57 -5.29 12.59
N PHE A 30 -13.04 -6.47 12.27
CA PHE A 30 -11.88 -6.73 11.43
C PHE A 30 -12.09 -6.23 9.99
N PHE A 31 -10.98 -5.98 9.28
CA PHE A 31 -10.95 -5.77 7.85
C PHE A 31 -9.80 -6.58 7.23
N SER A 32 -9.89 -6.88 5.95
CA SER A 32 -8.87 -7.62 5.22
C SER A 32 -8.15 -6.72 4.22
N VAL A 33 -6.86 -6.98 4.01
CA VAL A 33 -6.02 -6.27 3.04
C VAL A 33 -5.38 -7.27 2.10
N PHE A 34 -5.47 -6.96 0.81
CA PHE A 34 -4.79 -7.69 -0.26
C PHE A 34 -4.07 -6.69 -1.15
N ALA A 35 -2.82 -6.97 -1.50
CA ALA A 35 -2.13 -6.14 -2.47
C ALA A 35 -1.17 -6.94 -3.34
N ILE A 36 -0.98 -6.48 -4.57
CA ILE A 36 0.04 -6.96 -5.51
C ILE A 36 0.91 -5.77 -5.85
N PHE A 37 2.21 -5.97 -5.84
CA PHE A 37 3.26 -4.99 -6.15
C PHE A 37 4.06 -5.53 -7.33
N ASP A 38 4.08 -4.80 -8.44
CA ASP A 38 4.87 -5.06 -9.64
C ASP A 38 6.08 -4.12 -9.58
N GLY A 39 7.24 -4.67 -9.21
CA GLY A 39 8.48 -3.94 -9.07
C GLY A 39 9.19 -3.74 -10.41
N HIS A 40 9.92 -2.64 -10.55
CA HIS A 40 10.78 -2.39 -11.69
C HIS A 40 12.07 -1.66 -11.28
N ASN A 41 13.16 -1.93 -12.00
CA ASN A 41 14.50 -1.40 -11.74
C ASN A 41 15.09 -1.82 -10.38
N GLY A 42 14.55 -2.88 -9.75
CA GLY A 42 15.00 -3.40 -8.47
C GLY A 42 13.83 -3.77 -7.55
N ILE A 43 14.11 -4.59 -6.54
CA ILE A 43 13.10 -5.10 -5.60
C ILE A 43 12.76 -4.11 -4.46
N SER A 44 13.60 -3.09 -4.26
CA SER A 44 13.59 -2.27 -3.05
C SER A 44 12.28 -1.51 -2.86
N ALA A 45 11.78 -0.84 -3.90
CA ALA A 45 10.51 -0.13 -3.84
C ALA A 45 9.33 -1.06 -3.53
N ALA A 46 9.28 -2.24 -4.18
CA ALA A 46 8.19 -3.21 -3.97
C ALA A 46 8.20 -3.78 -2.54
N ILE A 47 9.38 -4.13 -2.00
CA ILE A 47 9.53 -4.56 -0.61
C ILE A 47 9.14 -3.43 0.36
N PHE A 48 9.63 -2.22 0.11
CA PHE A 48 9.38 -1.08 0.99
C PHE A 48 7.89 -0.74 1.06
N ALA A 49 7.21 -0.72 -0.10
CA ALA A 49 5.77 -0.51 -0.17
C ALA A 49 5.01 -1.61 0.59
N LYS A 50 5.35 -2.88 0.37
CA LYS A 50 4.73 -4.03 1.06
C LYS A 50 4.82 -3.92 2.59
N GLU A 51 5.95 -3.43 3.10
CA GLU A 51 6.23 -3.35 4.54
C GLU A 51 5.63 -2.13 5.22
N ASN A 52 5.54 -0.98 4.52
CA ASN A 52 5.23 0.30 5.15
C ASN A 52 3.86 0.88 4.76
N LEU A 53 3.37 0.60 3.55
CA LEU A 53 2.19 1.27 2.98
C LEU A 53 0.95 1.13 3.87
N LEU A 54 0.62 -0.08 4.33
CA LEU A 54 -0.54 -0.29 5.20
C LEU A 54 -0.44 0.50 6.50
N ASN A 55 0.73 0.52 7.13
CA ASN A 55 0.92 1.25 8.39
C ASN A 55 0.77 2.76 8.16
N ASN A 56 1.32 3.28 7.06
CA ASN A 56 1.20 4.68 6.69
C ASN A 56 -0.27 5.06 6.40
N ILE A 57 -1.04 4.21 5.70
CA ILE A 57 -2.49 4.41 5.49
C ILE A 57 -3.23 4.46 6.83
N LEU A 58 -3.00 3.49 7.71
CA LEU A 58 -3.70 3.43 8.99
C LEU A 58 -3.34 4.60 9.91
N SER A 59 -2.11 5.10 9.84
CA SER A 59 -1.67 6.29 10.59
C SER A 59 -2.38 7.57 10.15
N ALA A 60 -2.90 7.62 8.92
CA ALA A 60 -3.63 8.76 8.38
C ALA A 60 -5.13 8.75 8.70
N ILE A 61 -5.64 7.68 9.32
CA ILE A 61 -7.05 7.58 9.72
C ILE A 61 -7.19 8.08 11.17
N PRO A 62 -8.17 8.97 11.46
CA PRO A 62 -8.42 9.42 12.82
C PRO A 62 -8.65 8.27 13.80
N GLN A 63 -8.00 8.33 14.96
CA GLN A 63 -8.18 7.32 16.01
C GLN A 63 -9.56 7.45 16.67
N GLY A 64 -10.07 6.32 17.17
CA GLY A 64 -11.35 6.28 17.90
C GLY A 64 -12.60 6.51 17.04
N CYS A 65 -12.46 6.61 15.72
CA CYS A 65 -13.60 6.76 14.82
C CYS A 65 -14.41 5.46 14.67
N GLY A 66 -15.71 5.61 14.43
CA GLY A 66 -16.60 4.49 14.14
C GLY A 66 -16.37 3.91 12.73
N ARG A 67 -17.00 2.77 12.42
CA ARG A 67 -16.88 2.11 11.09
C ARG A 67 -17.17 3.06 9.93
N GLU A 68 -18.25 3.83 10.01
CA GLU A 68 -18.68 4.70 8.91
C GLU A 68 -17.69 5.84 8.68
N GLU A 69 -17.27 6.51 9.74
CA GLU A 69 -16.24 7.56 9.70
C GLU A 69 -14.91 7.02 9.17
N TRP A 70 -14.55 5.79 9.57
CA TRP A 70 -13.36 5.10 9.09
C TRP A 70 -13.42 4.87 7.57
N LEU A 71 -14.57 4.38 7.06
CA LEU A 71 -14.77 4.16 5.63
C LEU A 71 -14.78 5.48 4.84
N GLN A 72 -15.35 6.54 5.40
CA GLN A 72 -15.33 7.87 4.78
C GLN A 72 -13.92 8.50 4.77
N ALA A 73 -13.10 8.18 5.76
CA ALA A 73 -11.71 8.63 5.82
C ALA A 73 -10.78 7.84 4.90
N LEU A 74 -11.10 6.58 4.61
CA LEU A 74 -10.22 5.65 3.90
C LEU A 74 -9.69 6.17 2.55
N PRO A 75 -10.49 6.77 1.65
CA PRO A 75 -9.97 7.29 0.38
C PRO A 75 -8.88 8.36 0.56
N ARG A 76 -9.06 9.28 1.54
CA ARG A 76 -8.05 10.30 1.85
C ARG A 76 -6.82 9.69 2.52
N ALA A 77 -7.02 8.71 3.38
CA ALA A 77 -5.93 7.99 4.05
C ALA A 77 -5.09 7.15 3.06
N LEU A 78 -5.70 6.59 2.01
CA LEU A 78 -5.00 5.92 0.92
C LEU A 78 -4.04 6.87 0.20
N VAL A 79 -4.51 8.07 -0.14
CA VAL A 79 -3.67 9.11 -0.76
C VAL A 79 -2.55 9.56 0.18
N ALA A 80 -2.88 9.90 1.43
CA ALA A 80 -1.88 10.35 2.40
C ALA A 80 -0.84 9.27 2.73
N GLY A 81 -1.28 8.02 2.89
CA GLY A 81 -0.40 6.88 3.13
C GLY A 81 0.52 6.59 1.95
N PHE A 82 0.02 6.70 0.72
CA PHE A 82 0.83 6.63 -0.50
C PHE A 82 1.90 7.72 -0.51
N VAL A 83 1.51 8.99 -0.39
CA VAL A 83 2.44 10.14 -0.44
C VAL A 83 3.53 10.00 0.63
N LYS A 84 3.16 9.61 1.85
CA LYS A 84 4.13 9.38 2.93
C LYS A 84 5.09 8.25 2.59
N THR A 85 4.60 7.14 2.05
CA THR A 85 5.43 5.98 1.67
C THR A 85 6.38 6.34 0.52
N ASP A 86 5.91 7.12 -0.47
CA ASP A 86 6.73 7.59 -1.59
C ASP A 86 7.87 8.51 -1.11
N ILE A 87 7.56 9.49 -0.25
CA ILE A 87 8.55 10.39 0.35
C ILE A 87 9.58 9.61 1.18
N GLU A 88 9.14 8.68 2.04
CA GLU A 88 10.03 7.86 2.87
C GLU A 88 10.92 6.94 2.03
N PHE A 89 10.42 6.46 0.89
CA PHE A 89 11.22 5.66 -0.04
C PHE A 89 12.28 6.51 -0.74
N GLN A 90 11.90 7.68 -1.29
CA GLN A 90 12.83 8.61 -1.94
C GLN A 90 13.99 9.03 -1.02
N GLN A 91 13.72 9.19 0.28
CA GLN A 91 14.76 9.50 1.27
C GLN A 91 15.84 8.42 1.42
N LYS A 92 15.61 7.19 0.94
CA LYS A 92 16.62 6.12 0.92
C LYS A 92 17.63 6.27 -0.22
N GLY A 93 17.32 7.04 -1.27
CA GLY A 93 18.18 7.22 -2.43
C GLY A 93 18.39 5.94 -3.27
N GLU A 94 17.42 5.02 -3.25
CA GLU A 94 17.49 3.75 -3.99
C GLU A 94 16.69 3.81 -5.29
N ALA A 95 17.38 3.81 -6.44
CA ALA A 95 16.76 3.86 -7.77
C ALA A 95 15.99 2.58 -8.13
N SER A 96 14.72 2.48 -7.68
CA SER A 96 13.75 1.47 -8.10
C SER A 96 12.32 2.01 -8.03
N GLY A 97 11.35 1.31 -8.60
CA GLY A 97 9.95 1.70 -8.56
C GLY A 97 9.03 0.50 -8.41
N THR A 98 7.77 0.77 -8.06
CA THR A 98 6.74 -0.27 -8.02
C THR A 98 5.38 0.31 -8.35
N ILE A 99 4.59 -0.43 -9.12
CA ILE A 99 3.15 -0.18 -9.27
C ILE A 99 2.44 -1.19 -8.40
N PHE A 100 1.39 -0.77 -7.69
CA PHE A 100 0.63 -1.70 -6.88
C PHE A 100 -0.88 -1.53 -7.06
N THR A 101 -1.59 -2.63 -6.79
CA THR A 101 -3.04 -2.63 -6.55
C THR A 101 -3.25 -2.99 -5.09
N PHE A 102 -3.96 -2.14 -4.35
CA PHE A 102 -4.21 -2.29 -2.92
C PHE A 102 -5.72 -2.37 -2.68
N VAL A 103 -6.17 -3.42 -2.02
CA VAL A 103 -7.56 -3.75 -1.78
C VAL A 103 -7.80 -3.81 -0.28
N VAL A 104 -8.83 -3.10 0.17
CA VAL A 104 -9.36 -3.14 1.54
C VAL A 104 -10.77 -3.70 1.49
N ILE A 105 -11.04 -4.73 2.29
CA ILE A 105 -12.36 -5.36 2.41
C ILE A 105 -12.84 -5.21 3.85
N ASP A 106 -13.98 -4.55 4.04
CA ASP A 106 -14.63 -4.35 5.35
C ASP A 106 -16.12 -4.68 5.26
N GLY A 107 -16.48 -5.90 5.67
CA GLY A 107 -17.82 -6.43 5.46
C GLY A 107 -18.17 -6.48 3.96
N TRP A 108 -19.21 -5.76 3.57
CA TRP A 108 -19.65 -5.65 2.17
C TRP A 108 -18.96 -4.54 1.38
N THR A 109 -18.12 -3.74 2.04
CA THR A 109 -17.45 -2.60 1.41
C THR A 109 -16.08 -3.05 0.90
N ILE A 110 -15.85 -2.88 -0.41
CA ILE A 110 -14.56 -3.13 -1.06
C ILE A 110 -14.02 -1.80 -1.58
N SER A 111 -12.84 -1.41 -1.12
CA SER A 111 -12.12 -0.23 -1.63
C SER A 111 -10.86 -0.69 -2.35
N VAL A 112 -10.65 -0.20 -3.57
CA VAL A 112 -9.48 -0.53 -4.38
C VAL A 112 -8.77 0.76 -4.75
N ALA A 113 -7.45 0.80 -4.56
CA ALA A 113 -6.58 1.86 -5.04
C ALA A 113 -5.46 1.26 -5.88
N SER A 114 -5.09 1.94 -6.96
CA SER A 114 -3.92 1.58 -7.76
C SER A 114 -3.12 2.83 -8.08
N VAL A 115 -1.82 2.77 -7.79
CA VAL A 115 -0.87 3.87 -7.94
C VAL A 115 0.55 3.29 -7.99
N GLY A 116 1.52 4.07 -8.47
CA GLY A 116 2.93 3.69 -8.49
C GLY A 116 3.80 4.61 -7.65
N ILE A 117 4.79 4.02 -6.96
CA ILE A 117 5.94 4.69 -6.33
C ILE A 117 7.06 4.70 -7.37
N GLN A 118 7.62 5.86 -7.63
CA GLN A 118 8.72 6.00 -8.59
C GLN A 118 9.71 7.04 -8.10
N ASP A 119 10.99 6.71 -8.18
CA ASP A 119 12.03 7.73 -8.12
C ASP A 119 11.92 8.64 -9.35
N ALA A 120 11.70 9.93 -9.11
CA ALA A 120 11.90 10.94 -10.12
C ALA A 120 13.42 11.13 -10.30
N TYR A 121 13.88 10.97 -11.55
CA TYR A 121 15.22 11.36 -11.98
C TYR A 121 15.49 12.85 -11.79
#